data_AF-A0A6G8QDR3-F1
#
_entry.id   AF-A0A6G8QDR3-F1
#
_cell.length_a   1.000
_cell.length_b   1.000
_cell.length_c   1.000
_cell.angle_alpha   90.00
_cell.angle_beta   90.00
_cell.angle_gamma   90.00
#
_symmetry.space_group_name_H-M   'P 1'
#
loop_
_entity.id
_entity.type
_entity.pdbx_description
1 polymer ?
#
loop_
_entity_poly.entity_id
_entity_poly.type
_entity_poly.pdbx_seq_one_letter_code
_entity_poly.pdbx_strand_id
1 'polypeptide(L)'
;MTGILEEARARIAVDDEVLAAARDRRDLIRRIVEEEFRTLRTFGSGSLAHGTQNSPLADADLGVVLDRRAYPELGPDGDGPEGIVEEVRKRLRERLKEDYPEARFYVGGRRAIKVTFNDPVGPDADDFTADVIVALTREDGGLWIPDLKKNTWEASHPEEHTRLVRGRNKATKSTFARVIRLAKHANKRHGKTVCSFNLTALGLECLKEKASMQDGLAVLFRHGADSLKDGLTEDPAGVSGAIGVNTSRRKDAAARLEKLAGLAEEAVQLEADGQDAQAQKAWSQLLPDAVDRPDDEDLKAEYAKGLGKSNGRVRQGVSGMVVSDRLGSAVSSGRSYGGERPADR
;
A
#
# COMPACT_ATOMS: atom_id res chain seq x y z
N MET A 1 22.55 8.58 -8.21
CA MET A 1 21.73 9.39 -7.26
C MET A 1 21.18 8.56 -6.09
N THR A 2 21.92 8.37 -4.99
CA THR A 2 21.49 7.46 -3.91
C THR A 2 20.46 8.03 -2.91
N GLY A 3 19.93 9.24 -3.13
CA GLY A 3 19.07 9.95 -2.16
C GLY A 3 17.62 10.24 -2.58
N ILE A 4 17.29 10.18 -3.87
CA ILE A 4 16.04 10.77 -4.40
C ILE A 4 14.78 10.17 -3.77
N LEU A 5 14.75 8.85 -3.55
CA LEU A 5 13.60 8.20 -2.91
C LEU A 5 13.57 8.39 -1.39
N GLU A 6 14.71 8.67 -0.73
CA GLU A 6 14.72 9.04 0.69
C GLU A 6 14.17 10.46 0.88
N GLU A 7 14.50 11.40 -0.01
CA GLU A 7 13.93 12.74 -0.04
C GLU A 7 12.42 12.69 -0.33
N ALA A 8 12.00 11.91 -1.34
CA ALA A 8 10.59 11.71 -1.65
C ALA A 8 9.82 11.14 -0.47
N ARG A 9 10.40 10.16 0.24
CA ARG A 9 9.82 9.57 1.44
C ARG A 9 9.73 10.59 2.58
N ALA A 10 10.71 11.47 2.73
CA ALA A 10 10.71 12.52 3.73
C ALA A 10 9.60 13.55 3.46
N ARG A 11 9.41 13.97 2.20
CA ARG A 11 8.34 14.91 1.80
C ARG A 11 6.93 14.40 2.05
N ILE A 12 6.72 13.08 2.00
CA ILE A 12 5.42 12.46 2.28
C ILE A 12 5.30 11.96 3.72
N ALA A 13 6.26 12.27 4.60
CA ALA A 13 6.22 11.87 6.00
C ALA A 13 5.20 12.68 6.79
N VAL A 14 4.53 11.99 7.71
CA VAL A 14 3.73 12.65 8.75
C VAL A 14 4.71 13.22 9.76
N ASP A 15 4.46 14.45 10.22
CA ASP A 15 5.27 15.09 11.26
C ASP A 15 5.22 14.31 12.57
N ASP A 16 6.36 14.31 13.28
CA ASP A 16 6.51 13.53 14.50
C ASP A 16 5.54 13.97 15.62
N GLU A 17 5.20 15.26 15.69
CA GLU A 17 4.21 15.81 16.62
C GLU A 17 2.81 15.27 16.34
N VAL A 18 2.41 15.20 15.06
CA VAL A 18 1.13 14.61 14.64
C VAL A 18 1.12 13.11 14.97
N LEU A 19 2.23 12.40 14.76
CA LEU A 19 2.35 10.98 15.13
C LEU A 19 2.29 10.73 16.64
N ALA A 20 2.87 11.62 17.45
CA ALA A 20 2.80 11.56 18.91
C ALA A 20 1.35 11.77 19.37
N ALA A 21 0.71 12.86 18.94
CA ALA A 21 -0.68 13.15 19.26
C ALA A 21 -1.63 12.02 18.82
N ALA A 22 -1.41 11.41 17.66
CA ALA A 22 -2.20 10.26 17.20
C ALA A 22 -2.07 9.03 18.11
N ARG A 23 -0.88 8.78 18.65
CA ARG A 23 -0.67 7.69 19.62
C ARG A 23 -1.33 8.03 20.95
N ASP A 24 -1.16 9.25 21.45
CA ASP A 24 -1.72 9.69 22.72
C ASP A 24 -3.25 9.66 22.71
N ARG A 25 -3.87 10.18 21.65
CA ARG A 25 -5.33 10.15 21.47
C ARG A 25 -5.88 8.73 21.33
N ARG A 26 -5.19 7.86 20.59
CA ARG A 26 -5.54 6.43 20.50
C ARG A 26 -5.45 5.76 21.87
N ASP A 27 -4.38 6.02 22.62
CA ASP A 27 -4.14 5.38 23.92
C ASP A 27 -5.10 5.92 25.00
N LEU A 28 -5.55 7.18 24.89
CA LEU A 28 -6.67 7.70 25.69
C LEU A 28 -7.98 6.94 25.41
N ILE A 29 -8.35 6.76 24.13
CA ILE A 29 -9.54 5.97 23.77
C ILE A 29 -9.46 4.57 24.36
N ARG A 30 -8.30 3.90 24.27
CA ARG A 30 -8.11 2.57 24.87
C ARG A 30 -8.40 2.56 26.35
N ARG A 31 -7.79 3.47 27.12
CA ARG A 31 -7.98 3.55 28.57
C ARG A 31 -9.45 3.73 28.92
N ILE A 32 -10.15 4.63 28.22
CA ILE A 32 -11.59 4.86 28.44
C ILE A 32 -12.38 3.56 28.24
N VAL A 33 -12.16 2.83 27.15
CA VAL A 33 -12.92 1.59 26.92
C VAL A 33 -12.55 0.49 27.92
N GLU A 34 -11.28 0.38 28.30
CA GLU A 34 -10.81 -0.60 29.30
C GLU A 34 -11.39 -0.33 30.70
N GLU A 35 -11.65 0.94 31.05
CA GLU A 35 -12.28 1.34 32.31
C GLU A 35 -13.80 1.08 32.32
N GLU A 36 -14.47 1.32 31.19
CA GLU A 36 -15.94 1.28 31.08
C GLU A 36 -16.50 -0.11 30.74
N PHE A 37 -15.70 -0.99 30.12
CA PHE A 37 -16.16 -2.28 29.60
C PHE A 37 -15.29 -3.45 30.08
N ARG A 38 -15.89 -4.65 30.14
CA ARG A 38 -15.13 -5.89 30.39
C ARG A 38 -14.37 -6.31 29.15
N THR A 39 -13.12 -5.89 29.05
CA THR A 39 -12.24 -6.19 27.92
C THR A 39 -11.22 -7.29 28.27
N LEU A 40 -10.81 -8.06 27.27
CA LEU A 40 -9.67 -8.99 27.37
C LEU A 40 -8.35 -8.30 27.06
N ARG A 41 -8.35 -7.43 26.04
CA ARG A 41 -7.19 -6.65 25.59
C ARG A 41 -7.61 -5.59 24.57
N THR A 42 -6.73 -4.62 24.36
CA THR A 42 -6.77 -3.71 23.21
C THR A 42 -5.60 -3.96 22.26
N PHE A 43 -5.74 -3.57 21.00
CA PHE A 43 -4.68 -3.70 20.00
C PHE A 43 -4.62 -2.49 19.09
N GLY A 44 -3.47 -2.31 18.42
CA GLY A 44 -3.25 -1.25 17.45
C GLY A 44 -3.19 -1.87 16.09
N SER A 45 -3.81 -1.23 15.11
CA SER A 45 -3.86 -1.76 13.74
C SER A 45 -3.51 -0.68 12.73
N GLY A 46 -3.62 -1.04 11.47
CA GLY A 46 -3.54 -0.11 10.36
C GLY A 46 -2.19 0.57 10.21
N SER A 47 -2.21 1.66 9.44
CA SER A 47 -0.98 2.26 8.94
C SER A 47 -0.06 2.78 10.03
N LEU A 48 -0.62 3.33 11.13
CA LEU A 48 0.14 3.81 12.28
C LEU A 48 0.85 2.67 13.03
N ALA A 49 0.20 1.53 13.22
CA ALA A 49 0.83 0.36 13.88
C ALA A 49 1.84 -0.35 12.97
N HIS A 50 1.67 -0.22 11.65
CA HIS A 50 2.52 -0.81 10.61
C HIS A 50 3.72 0.07 10.24
N GLY A 51 3.70 1.36 10.59
CA GLY A 51 4.71 2.34 10.18
C GLY A 51 4.62 2.74 8.70
N THR A 52 3.44 2.60 8.09
CA THR A 52 3.20 2.79 6.66
C THR A 52 2.34 4.02 6.34
N GLN A 53 2.11 4.90 7.31
CA GLN A 53 1.38 6.16 7.15
C GLN A 53 2.14 7.19 6.30
N ASN A 54 1.39 8.03 5.57
CA ASN A 54 1.90 9.19 4.82
C ASN A 54 1.11 10.43 5.25
N SER A 55 1.68 11.62 5.02
CA SER A 55 0.99 12.89 5.24
C SER A 55 -0.06 13.17 4.14
N PRO A 56 -1.21 13.79 4.48
CA PRO A 56 -1.71 13.98 5.85
C PRO A 56 -2.10 12.64 6.49
N LEU A 57 -1.97 12.54 7.82
CA LEU A 57 -2.37 11.34 8.56
C LEU A 57 -3.90 11.16 8.44
N ALA A 58 -4.34 9.99 7.98
CA ALA A 58 -5.77 9.72 7.81
C ALA A 58 -6.42 9.25 9.11
N ASP A 59 -5.87 8.18 9.68
CA ASP A 59 -6.47 7.43 10.77
C ASP A 59 -5.45 6.83 11.75
N ALA A 60 -5.89 6.70 13.00
CA ALA A 60 -5.22 6.00 14.08
C ALA A 60 -6.07 4.80 14.52
N ASP A 61 -5.98 3.70 13.76
CA ASP A 61 -6.80 2.51 14.00
C ASP A 61 -6.46 1.80 15.32
N LEU A 62 -7.49 1.42 16.06
CA LEU A 62 -7.40 0.55 17.22
C LEU A 62 -8.55 -0.43 17.28
N GLY A 63 -8.37 -1.48 18.08
CA GLY A 63 -9.49 -2.33 18.46
C GLY A 63 -9.47 -2.68 19.93
N VAL A 64 -10.66 -3.01 20.41
CA VAL A 64 -10.93 -3.54 21.74
C VAL A 64 -11.51 -4.93 21.57
N VAL A 65 -10.97 -5.91 22.29
CA VAL A 65 -11.50 -7.26 22.33
C VAL A 65 -12.30 -7.39 23.63
N LEU A 66 -13.62 -7.48 23.54
CA LEU A 66 -14.47 -7.69 24.71
C LEU A 66 -14.34 -9.11 25.24
N ASP A 67 -14.51 -9.27 26.55
CA ASP A 67 -14.55 -10.58 27.19
C ASP A 67 -15.92 -11.23 26.97
N ARG A 68 -15.97 -12.22 26.07
CA ARG A 68 -17.21 -12.96 25.75
C ARG A 68 -17.86 -13.61 26.98
N ARG A 69 -17.14 -13.83 28.09
CA ARG A 69 -17.74 -14.34 29.33
C ARG A 69 -18.67 -13.32 29.99
N ALA A 70 -18.39 -12.03 29.81
CA ALA A 70 -19.23 -10.93 30.29
C ALA A 70 -20.34 -10.55 29.30
N TYR A 71 -20.20 -10.95 28.03
CA TYR A 71 -21.15 -10.69 26.95
C TYR A 71 -21.46 -11.98 26.15
N PRO A 72 -22.00 -13.03 26.80
CA PRO A 72 -22.20 -14.34 26.18
C PRO A 72 -23.21 -14.33 25.03
N GLU A 73 -24.12 -13.35 25.00
CA GLU A 73 -25.10 -13.13 23.95
C GLU A 73 -24.48 -12.67 22.64
N LEU A 74 -23.31 -12.02 22.66
CA LEU A 74 -22.69 -11.48 21.45
C LEU A 74 -21.96 -12.56 20.64
N GLY A 75 -22.13 -12.49 19.32
CA GLY A 75 -21.36 -13.29 18.38
C GLY A 75 -22.14 -13.67 17.12
N PRO A 76 -21.53 -14.47 16.23
CA PRO A 76 -22.16 -14.86 14.96
C PRO A 76 -23.47 -15.66 15.15
N ASP A 77 -23.61 -16.39 16.26
CA ASP A 77 -24.79 -17.21 16.58
C ASP A 77 -25.76 -16.54 17.56
N GLY A 78 -25.52 -15.27 17.90
CA GLY A 78 -26.29 -14.50 18.89
C GLY A 78 -26.56 -13.08 18.42
N ASP A 79 -26.43 -12.13 19.34
CA ASP A 79 -26.70 -10.72 19.09
C ASP A 79 -25.64 -10.10 18.15
N GLY A 80 -26.16 -9.30 17.22
CA GLY A 80 -25.36 -8.52 16.29
C GLY A 80 -24.57 -7.39 16.98
N PRO A 81 -23.56 -6.82 16.30
CA PRO A 81 -22.67 -5.83 16.88
C PRO A 81 -23.28 -4.45 17.13
N GLU A 82 -24.40 -4.07 16.51
CA GLU A 82 -24.91 -2.69 16.55
C GLU A 82 -25.16 -2.18 17.97
N GLY A 83 -25.79 -2.99 18.82
CA GLY A 83 -26.13 -2.60 20.19
C GLY A 83 -24.89 -2.27 21.03
N ILE A 84 -23.94 -3.20 21.08
CA ILE A 84 -22.70 -3.02 21.87
C ILE A 84 -21.81 -1.92 21.28
N VAL A 85 -21.75 -1.77 19.95
CA VAL A 85 -20.98 -0.71 19.31
C VAL A 85 -21.57 0.67 19.63
N GLU A 86 -22.90 0.79 19.64
CA GLU A 86 -23.56 2.03 20.04
C GLU A 86 -23.36 2.34 21.52
N GLU A 87 -23.33 1.32 22.40
CA GLU A 87 -23.01 1.50 23.82
C GLU A 87 -21.58 2.00 24.02
N VAL A 88 -20.60 1.36 23.38
CA VAL A 88 -19.20 1.80 23.40
C VAL A 88 -19.08 3.22 22.87
N ARG A 89 -19.77 3.57 21.77
CA ARG A 89 -19.80 4.93 21.23
C ARG A 89 -20.32 5.95 22.24
N LYS A 90 -21.41 5.64 22.95
CA LYS A 90 -22.01 6.56 23.95
C LYS A 90 -21.03 6.83 25.09
N ARG A 91 -20.42 5.79 25.66
CA ARG A 91 -19.44 5.94 26.75
C ARG A 91 -18.18 6.67 26.29
N LEU A 92 -17.66 6.33 25.12
CA LEU A 92 -16.55 7.08 24.51
C LEU A 92 -16.91 8.55 24.33
N ARG A 93 -18.11 8.86 23.85
CA ARG A 93 -18.56 10.25 23.68
C ARG A 93 -18.62 11.00 25.01
N GLU A 94 -19.15 10.38 26.05
CA GLU A 94 -19.26 10.99 27.39
C GLU A 94 -17.87 11.34 27.93
N ARG A 95 -16.98 10.36 28.00
CA ARG A 95 -15.64 10.51 28.61
C ARG A 95 -14.69 11.34 27.76
N LEU A 96 -14.62 11.10 26.44
CA LEU A 96 -13.64 11.77 25.59
C LEU A 96 -13.96 13.25 25.37
N LYS A 97 -15.22 13.68 25.56
CA LYS A 97 -15.61 15.09 25.49
C LYS A 97 -15.11 15.94 26.66
N GLU A 98 -14.61 15.31 27.73
CA GLU A 98 -13.94 16.02 28.83
C GLU A 98 -12.64 16.68 28.34
N ASP A 99 -11.87 15.94 27.52
CA ASP A 99 -10.61 16.43 26.93
C ASP A 99 -10.81 17.07 25.54
N TYR A 100 -11.79 16.58 24.77
CA TYR A 100 -12.06 17.02 23.39
C TYR A 100 -13.54 17.39 23.20
N PRO A 101 -13.98 18.59 23.67
CA PRO A 101 -15.39 18.98 23.64
C PRO A 101 -16.04 18.95 22.26
N GLU A 102 -15.27 19.29 21.23
CA GLU A 102 -15.70 19.33 19.83
C GLU A 102 -15.65 17.96 19.12
N ALA A 103 -15.22 16.89 19.81
CA ALA A 103 -15.14 15.57 19.22
C ALA A 103 -16.51 15.07 18.72
N ARG A 104 -16.47 14.41 17.55
CA ARG A 104 -17.61 13.81 16.85
C ARG A 104 -17.42 12.32 16.70
N PHE A 105 -18.53 11.59 16.77
CA PHE A 105 -18.56 10.13 16.80
C PHE A 105 -19.57 9.60 15.79
N TYR A 106 -19.12 8.77 14.85
CA TYR A 106 -19.92 8.27 13.74
C TYR A 106 -19.86 6.74 13.64
N VAL A 107 -21.02 6.10 13.48
CA VAL A 107 -21.18 4.63 13.38
C VAL A 107 -21.83 4.21 12.06
N GLY A 108 -21.88 5.09 11.04
CA GLY A 108 -22.37 4.69 9.70
C GLY A 108 -21.29 4.07 8.79
N GLY A 109 -20.08 3.86 9.31
CA GLY A 109 -19.05 3.06 8.65
C GLY A 109 -19.39 1.56 8.70
N ARG A 110 -18.57 0.71 8.05
CA ARG A 110 -18.82 -0.74 8.05
C ARG A 110 -18.31 -1.44 9.32
N ARG A 111 -17.17 -1.01 9.87
CA ARG A 111 -16.36 -1.83 10.80
C ARG A 111 -16.05 -1.20 12.16
N ALA A 112 -16.27 0.10 12.31
CA ALA A 112 -15.70 0.83 13.42
C ALA A 112 -16.54 2.04 13.80
N ILE A 113 -16.37 2.49 15.04
CA ILE A 113 -16.76 3.81 15.50
C ILE A 113 -15.68 4.77 15.02
N LYS A 114 -16.04 5.71 14.16
CA LYS A 114 -15.14 6.76 13.70
C LYS A 114 -15.20 7.94 14.65
N VAL A 115 -14.05 8.32 15.18
CA VAL A 115 -13.87 9.48 16.07
C VAL A 115 -13.10 10.55 15.33
N THR A 116 -13.68 11.74 15.24
CA THR A 116 -13.01 12.96 14.76
C THR A 116 -12.84 13.89 15.95
N PHE A 117 -11.62 14.31 16.25
CA PHE A 117 -11.34 15.11 17.44
C PHE A 117 -11.75 16.57 17.24
N ASN A 118 -11.72 17.07 16.00
CA ASN A 118 -11.86 18.48 15.64
C ASN A 118 -10.87 19.35 16.43
N ASP A 119 -9.66 18.82 16.62
CA ASP A 119 -8.57 19.44 17.35
C ASP A 119 -7.27 19.23 16.54
N PRO A 120 -7.00 20.07 15.53
CA PRO A 120 -5.81 19.94 14.69
C PRO A 120 -4.51 20.06 15.49
N VAL A 121 -3.51 19.25 15.16
CA VAL A 121 -2.21 19.24 15.84
C VAL A 121 -1.29 20.27 15.18
N GLY A 122 -1.65 21.55 15.34
CA GLY A 122 -0.96 22.68 14.72
C GLY A 122 -1.82 23.39 13.65
N PRO A 123 -1.43 24.62 13.27
CA PRO A 123 -2.24 25.49 12.40
C PRO A 123 -2.41 24.95 10.96
N ASP A 124 -1.44 24.17 10.47
CA ASP A 124 -1.41 23.64 9.10
C ASP A 124 -1.66 22.12 9.03
N ALA A 125 -1.96 21.48 10.18
CA ALA A 125 -2.22 20.05 10.23
C ALA A 125 -3.68 19.75 9.89
N ASP A 126 -3.90 18.81 8.97
CA ASP A 126 -5.23 18.22 8.80
C ASP A 126 -5.62 17.44 10.07
N ASP A 127 -6.90 17.51 10.45
CA ASP A 127 -7.41 16.67 11.54
C ASP A 127 -7.45 15.20 11.08
N PHE A 128 -6.88 14.32 11.89
CA PHE A 128 -6.94 12.88 11.67
C PHE A 128 -8.08 12.28 12.49
N THR A 129 -8.46 11.05 12.14
CA THR A 129 -9.52 10.33 12.82
C THR A 129 -9.00 9.11 13.58
N ALA A 130 -9.78 8.55 14.49
CA ALA A 130 -9.50 7.25 15.09
C ALA A 130 -10.67 6.32 14.81
N ASP A 131 -10.38 5.15 14.24
CA ASP A 131 -11.39 4.12 13.99
C ASP A 131 -11.27 3.05 15.09
N VAL A 132 -12.30 2.95 15.93
CA VAL A 132 -12.38 2.02 17.06
C VAL A 132 -13.18 0.77 16.65
N ILE A 133 -12.49 -0.36 16.55
CA ILE A 133 -13.10 -1.66 16.23
C ILE A 133 -13.46 -2.38 17.53
N VAL A 134 -14.76 -2.65 17.75
CA VAL A 134 -15.22 -3.49 18.86
C VAL A 134 -15.25 -4.94 18.38
N ALA A 135 -14.46 -5.79 19.00
CA ALA A 135 -14.22 -7.16 18.53
C ALA A 135 -14.48 -8.20 19.63
N LEU A 136 -14.66 -9.45 19.21
CA LEU A 136 -14.75 -10.62 20.09
C LEU A 136 -13.70 -11.67 19.70
N THR A 137 -13.30 -12.51 20.63
CA THR A 137 -12.42 -13.66 20.34
C THR A 137 -13.12 -14.72 19.49
N ARG A 138 -12.37 -15.31 18.55
CA ARG A 138 -12.78 -16.49 17.79
C ARG A 138 -12.09 -17.73 18.33
N GLU A 139 -12.80 -18.86 18.33
CA GLU A 139 -12.25 -20.16 18.73
C GLU A 139 -11.19 -20.64 17.73
N ASP A 140 -11.49 -20.54 16.43
CA ASP A 140 -10.59 -20.94 15.33
C ASP A 140 -9.44 -19.94 15.07
N GLY A 141 -9.18 -19.02 16.00
CA GLY A 141 -8.19 -17.95 15.84
C GLY A 141 -8.71 -16.69 15.14
N GLY A 142 -8.02 -15.57 15.36
CA GLY A 142 -8.47 -14.25 14.97
C GLY A 142 -9.62 -13.70 15.82
N LEU A 143 -10.37 -12.78 15.23
CA LEU A 143 -11.38 -11.95 15.88
C LEU A 143 -12.65 -11.88 15.05
N TRP A 144 -13.79 -11.85 15.74
CA TRP A 144 -15.05 -11.40 15.16
C TRP A 144 -15.03 -9.87 15.20
N ILE A 145 -15.11 -9.24 14.03
CA ILE A 145 -15.22 -7.79 13.87
C ILE A 145 -16.59 -7.44 13.28
N PRO A 146 -17.12 -6.24 13.49
CA PRO A 146 -18.50 -5.96 13.15
C PRO A 146 -18.64 -5.72 11.63
N ASP A 147 -19.76 -6.10 11.05
CA ASP A 147 -20.33 -5.54 9.83
C ASP A 147 -21.61 -4.80 10.21
N LEU A 148 -21.45 -3.50 10.50
CA LEU A 148 -22.53 -2.62 10.95
C LEU A 148 -23.57 -2.33 9.87
N LYS A 149 -23.30 -2.67 8.60
CA LYS A 149 -24.31 -2.52 7.54
C LYS A 149 -25.27 -3.70 7.49
N LYS A 150 -24.81 -4.87 7.93
CA LYS A 150 -25.59 -6.12 7.95
C LYS A 150 -26.03 -6.49 9.37
N ASN A 151 -25.54 -5.76 10.37
CA ASN A 151 -25.61 -6.13 11.78
C ASN A 151 -25.13 -7.58 12.05
N THR A 152 -23.98 -7.96 11.46
CA THR A 152 -23.39 -9.29 11.65
C THR A 152 -21.94 -9.21 12.09
N TRP A 153 -21.40 -10.31 12.60
CA TRP A 153 -19.97 -10.46 12.88
C TRP A 153 -19.26 -11.10 11.69
N GLU A 154 -18.11 -10.58 11.28
CA GLU A 154 -17.27 -11.16 10.22
C GLU A 154 -15.87 -11.47 10.75
N ALA A 155 -15.26 -12.54 10.22
CA ALA A 155 -13.94 -13.01 10.64
C ALA A 155 -12.81 -12.09 10.14
N SER A 156 -11.86 -11.74 11.02
CA SER A 156 -10.62 -11.06 10.65
C SER A 156 -9.50 -11.30 11.65
N HIS A 157 -8.26 -10.93 11.31
CA HIS A 157 -7.12 -11.07 12.23
C HIS A 157 -6.17 -9.85 12.20
N PRO A 158 -6.64 -8.64 12.57
CA PRO A 158 -5.84 -7.42 12.51
C PRO A 158 -4.56 -7.45 13.35
N GLU A 159 -4.56 -8.19 14.46
CA GLU A 159 -3.37 -8.43 15.27
C GLU A 159 -2.29 -9.23 14.52
N GLU A 160 -2.71 -10.25 13.75
CA GLU A 160 -1.80 -11.07 12.95
C GLU A 160 -1.25 -10.29 11.76
N HIS A 161 -2.09 -9.49 11.10
CA HIS A 161 -1.62 -8.55 10.07
C HIS A 161 -0.52 -7.64 10.62
N THR A 162 -0.74 -7.09 11.81
CA THR A 162 0.23 -6.23 12.48
C THR A 162 1.51 -7.00 12.86
N ARG A 163 1.38 -8.24 13.35
CA ARG A 163 2.52 -9.11 13.65
C ARG A 163 3.36 -9.40 12.39
N LEU A 164 2.72 -9.77 11.29
CA LEU A 164 3.36 -10.07 10.01
C LEU A 164 4.11 -8.85 9.46
N VAL A 165 3.47 -7.67 9.46
CA VAL A 165 4.10 -6.42 9.00
C VAL A 165 5.27 -6.01 9.89
N ARG A 166 5.13 -6.09 11.22
CA ARG A 166 6.25 -5.81 12.14
C ARG A 166 7.40 -6.78 11.95
N GLY A 167 7.10 -8.07 11.80
CA GLY A 167 8.09 -9.10 11.47
C GLY A 167 8.82 -8.76 10.17
N ARG A 168 8.08 -8.32 9.14
CA ARG A 168 8.68 -7.95 7.86
C ARG A 168 9.52 -6.68 7.93
N ASN A 169 9.08 -5.67 8.67
CA ASN A 169 9.89 -4.48 8.94
C ASN A 169 11.19 -4.86 9.64
N LYS A 170 11.17 -5.75 10.63
CA LYS A 170 12.39 -6.23 11.30
C LYS A 170 13.33 -6.93 10.31
N ALA A 171 12.81 -7.86 9.50
CA ALA A 171 13.61 -8.62 8.53
C ALA A 171 14.26 -7.73 7.45
N THR A 172 13.56 -6.68 7.02
CA THR A 172 14.00 -5.78 5.94
C THR A 172 14.71 -4.51 6.43
N LYS A 173 15.01 -4.40 7.74
CA LYS A 173 15.51 -3.16 8.38
C LYS A 173 14.66 -1.93 8.03
N SER A 174 13.35 -2.12 8.09
CA SER A 174 12.28 -1.17 7.80
C SER A 174 12.16 -0.73 6.34
N THR A 175 12.94 -1.27 5.40
CA THR A 175 12.74 -0.94 3.97
C THR A 175 11.36 -1.33 3.47
N PHE A 176 10.76 -2.42 4.01
CA PHE A 176 9.38 -2.79 3.71
C PHE A 176 8.41 -1.62 3.88
N ALA A 177 8.32 -1.04 5.08
CA ALA A 177 7.42 0.09 5.34
C ALA A 177 7.74 1.30 4.44
N ARG A 178 9.01 1.57 4.14
CA ARG A 178 9.41 2.67 3.26
C ARG A 178 8.90 2.47 1.83
N VAL A 179 9.03 1.26 1.29
CA VAL A 179 8.48 0.89 -0.03
C VAL A 179 6.96 1.00 -0.02
N ILE A 180 6.27 0.49 0.99
CA ILE A 180 4.80 0.58 1.09
C ILE A 180 4.34 2.05 1.13
N ARG A 181 5.07 2.94 1.81
CA ARG A 181 4.75 4.38 1.85
C ARG A 181 4.85 5.03 0.47
N LEU A 182 5.93 4.78 -0.27
CA LEU A 182 6.08 5.27 -1.65
C LEU A 182 5.01 4.67 -2.58
N ALA A 183 4.73 3.37 -2.45
CA ALA A 183 3.71 2.68 -3.23
C ALA A 183 2.30 3.22 -2.96
N LYS A 184 1.96 3.52 -1.70
CA LYS A 184 0.70 4.15 -1.32
C LYS A 184 0.55 5.53 -1.94
N HIS A 185 1.63 6.32 -1.95
CA HIS A 185 1.66 7.64 -2.59
C HIS A 185 1.43 7.54 -4.10
N ALA A 186 2.21 6.71 -4.79
CA ALA A 186 2.03 6.44 -6.22
C ALA A 186 0.60 5.96 -6.53
N ASN A 187 0.12 4.94 -5.81
CA ASN A 187 -1.26 4.46 -5.98
C ASN A 187 -2.29 5.58 -5.80
N LYS A 188 -2.17 6.43 -4.77
CA LYS A 188 -3.06 7.59 -4.57
C LYS A 188 -3.02 8.56 -5.76
N ARG A 189 -1.83 8.91 -6.26
CA ARG A 189 -1.64 9.85 -7.39
C ARG A 189 -2.09 9.29 -8.74
N HIS A 190 -2.10 7.97 -8.89
CA HIS A 190 -2.50 7.27 -10.12
C HIS A 190 -3.92 6.69 -10.08
N GLY A 191 -4.79 7.24 -9.22
CA GLY A 191 -6.24 6.96 -9.20
C GLY A 191 -6.70 5.97 -8.13
N LYS A 192 -5.84 5.62 -7.15
CA LYS A 192 -6.13 4.78 -5.98
C LYS A 192 -6.81 3.46 -6.33
N THR A 193 -6.18 2.69 -7.20
CA THR A 193 -6.74 1.49 -7.86
C THR A 193 -6.99 0.34 -6.91
N VAL A 194 -6.18 0.25 -5.87
CA VAL A 194 -6.29 -0.71 -4.77
C VAL A 194 -6.32 0.02 -3.43
N CYS A 195 -6.86 -0.62 -2.39
CA CYS A 195 -6.76 -0.06 -1.04
C CYS A 195 -5.31 -0.15 -0.51
N SER A 196 -4.97 0.64 0.50
CA SER A 196 -3.61 0.65 1.08
C SER A 196 -3.18 -0.72 1.63
N PHE A 197 -4.15 -1.51 2.14
CA PHE A 197 -3.86 -2.84 2.67
C PHE A 197 -3.55 -3.88 1.58
N ASN A 198 -4.11 -3.76 0.37
CA ASN A 198 -3.70 -4.60 -0.78
C ASN A 198 -2.19 -4.47 -1.03
N LEU A 199 -1.66 -3.24 -1.11
CA LEU A 199 -0.23 -3.01 -1.33
C LEU A 199 0.61 -3.64 -0.20
N THR A 200 0.11 -3.59 1.03
CA THR A 200 0.79 -4.17 2.19
C THR A 200 0.79 -5.70 2.12
N ALA A 201 -0.34 -6.33 1.79
CA ALA A 201 -0.47 -7.77 1.63
C ALA A 201 0.39 -8.29 0.46
N LEU A 202 0.30 -7.67 -0.73
CA LEU A 202 1.17 -7.97 -1.87
C LEU A 202 2.65 -7.80 -1.54
N GLY A 203 3.00 -6.78 -0.75
CA GLY A 203 4.36 -6.60 -0.25
C GLY A 203 4.81 -7.74 0.65
N LEU A 204 3.94 -8.25 1.53
CA LEU A 204 4.26 -9.40 2.38
C LEU A 204 4.57 -10.64 1.54
N GLU A 205 3.97 -10.79 0.37
CA GLU A 205 4.26 -11.90 -0.55
C GLU A 205 5.66 -11.78 -1.18
N CYS A 206 6.04 -10.58 -1.68
CA CYS A 206 7.23 -10.43 -2.53
C CYS A 206 8.46 -9.81 -1.85
N LEU A 207 8.32 -8.89 -0.89
CA LEU A 207 9.44 -8.13 -0.31
C LEU A 207 10.05 -8.82 0.91
N LYS A 208 10.56 -10.05 0.76
CA LYS A 208 10.94 -10.92 1.91
C LYS A 208 12.21 -10.49 2.64
N GLU A 209 13.16 -9.94 1.90
CA GLU A 209 14.49 -9.57 2.39
C GLU A 209 14.76 -8.08 2.17
N LYS A 210 15.86 -7.59 2.74
CA LYS A 210 16.26 -6.20 2.57
C LYS A 210 16.64 -5.95 1.10
N ALA A 211 15.89 -5.07 0.44
CA ALA A 211 16.21 -4.52 -0.88
C ALA A 211 16.46 -3.00 -0.79
N SER A 212 16.83 -2.38 -1.91
CA SER A 212 16.73 -0.92 -2.07
C SER A 212 15.25 -0.50 -2.16
N MET A 213 14.96 0.80 -1.99
CA MET A 213 13.59 1.28 -2.20
C MET A 213 13.20 1.24 -3.68
N GLN A 214 14.15 1.48 -4.57
CA GLN A 214 13.99 1.43 -6.01
C GLN A 214 13.56 0.03 -6.47
N ASP A 215 14.36 -0.98 -6.13
CA ASP A 215 14.07 -2.38 -6.49
C ASP A 215 12.79 -2.86 -5.81
N GLY A 216 12.61 -2.52 -4.53
CA GLY A 216 11.42 -2.91 -3.78
C GLY A 216 10.14 -2.36 -4.39
N LEU A 217 10.16 -1.12 -4.91
CA LEU A 217 8.99 -0.50 -5.54
C LEU A 217 8.68 -1.14 -6.90
N ALA A 218 9.71 -1.41 -7.70
CA ALA A 218 9.57 -2.12 -8.97
C ALA A 218 9.02 -3.54 -8.77
N VAL A 219 9.63 -4.32 -7.86
CA VAL A 219 9.20 -5.68 -7.52
C VAL A 219 7.76 -5.71 -7.01
N LEU A 220 7.40 -4.79 -6.10
CA LEU A 220 6.05 -4.73 -5.55
C LEU A 220 4.99 -4.48 -6.63
N PHE A 221 5.21 -3.51 -7.51
CA PHE A 221 4.23 -3.19 -8.54
C PHE A 221 4.14 -4.29 -9.60
N ARG A 222 5.26 -4.88 -10.00
CA ARG A 222 5.27 -6.01 -10.94
C ARG A 222 4.54 -7.21 -10.37
N HIS A 223 4.91 -7.64 -9.16
CA HIS A 223 4.24 -8.75 -8.45
C HIS A 223 2.76 -8.47 -8.26
N GLY A 224 2.39 -7.26 -7.85
CA GLY A 224 1.00 -6.85 -7.67
C GLY A 224 0.19 -6.90 -8.97
N ALA A 225 0.79 -6.48 -10.09
CA ALA A 225 0.16 -6.56 -11.40
C ALA A 225 -0.12 -8.02 -11.81
N ASP A 226 0.89 -8.89 -11.66
CA ASP A 226 0.78 -10.29 -12.06
C ASP A 226 -0.17 -11.08 -11.14
N SER A 227 -0.07 -10.89 -9.82
CA SER A 227 -1.01 -11.46 -8.84
C SER A 227 -2.45 -11.05 -9.12
N LEU A 228 -2.70 -9.76 -9.45
CA LEU A 228 -4.03 -9.27 -9.83
C LEU A 228 -4.46 -9.63 -11.27
N LYS A 229 -3.62 -10.29 -12.09
CA LYS A 229 -4.08 -10.97 -13.32
C LYS A 229 -4.68 -12.34 -12.98
N ASP A 230 -4.19 -12.99 -11.93
CA ASP A 230 -4.60 -14.35 -11.52
C ASP A 230 -5.79 -14.35 -10.53
N GLY A 231 -5.68 -13.62 -9.41
CA GLY A 231 -6.72 -13.57 -8.36
C GLY A 231 -6.89 -12.20 -7.74
N LEU A 232 -7.82 -12.08 -6.79
CA LEU A 232 -7.78 -10.97 -5.82
C LEU A 232 -6.67 -11.27 -4.80
N THR A 233 -6.14 -10.23 -4.16
CA THR A 233 -5.11 -10.42 -3.12
C THR A 233 -5.72 -11.16 -1.94
N GLU A 234 -5.11 -12.27 -1.53
CA GLU A 234 -5.58 -13.05 -0.39
C GLU A 234 -5.30 -12.35 0.94
N ASP A 235 -6.06 -12.71 1.97
CA ASP A 235 -5.77 -12.25 3.33
C ASP A 235 -4.45 -12.88 3.81
N PRO A 236 -3.41 -12.08 4.16
CA PRO A 236 -2.14 -12.63 4.64
C PRO A 236 -2.26 -13.42 5.95
N ALA A 237 -3.34 -13.25 6.72
CA ALA A 237 -3.62 -14.07 7.90
C ALA A 237 -4.46 -15.32 7.59
N GLY A 238 -5.02 -15.44 6.39
CA GLY A 238 -5.88 -16.55 5.97
C GLY A 238 -7.22 -16.64 6.72
N VAL A 239 -7.69 -15.53 7.32
CA VAL A 239 -8.90 -15.50 8.16
C VAL A 239 -10.06 -14.81 7.46
N SER A 240 -9.81 -13.63 6.90
CA SER A 240 -10.78 -12.89 6.08
C SER A 240 -10.78 -13.42 4.64
N GLY A 241 -11.86 -13.13 3.90
CA GLY A 241 -11.87 -13.37 2.46
C GLY A 241 -10.92 -12.43 1.69
N ALA A 242 -10.73 -12.72 0.41
CA ALA A 242 -9.85 -11.95 -0.47
C ALA A 242 -10.16 -10.43 -0.47
N ILE A 243 -9.11 -9.63 -0.55
CA ILE A 243 -9.14 -8.18 -0.46
C ILE A 243 -9.62 -7.60 -1.80
N GLY A 244 -10.72 -6.85 -1.76
CA GLY A 244 -11.26 -6.19 -2.95
C GLY A 244 -10.37 -5.06 -3.49
N VAL A 245 -10.56 -4.72 -4.77
CA VAL A 245 -9.92 -3.57 -5.45
C VAL A 245 -10.87 -2.37 -5.49
N ASN A 246 -10.36 -1.17 -5.78
CA ASN A 246 -11.17 0.05 -5.91
C ASN A 246 -11.57 0.36 -7.36
N THR A 247 -11.17 -0.48 -8.32
CA THR A 247 -11.60 -0.39 -9.72
C THR A 247 -12.82 -1.25 -9.96
N SER A 248 -13.62 -0.91 -10.98
CA SER A 248 -14.79 -1.71 -11.35
C SER A 248 -14.44 -3.14 -11.77
N ARG A 249 -13.25 -3.32 -12.38
CA ARG A 249 -12.74 -4.64 -12.77
C ARG A 249 -11.34 -4.83 -12.21
N ARG A 250 -11.09 -6.01 -11.66
CA ARG A 250 -9.77 -6.44 -11.16
C ARG A 250 -8.65 -6.27 -12.19
N LYS A 251 -8.92 -6.62 -13.45
CA LYS A 251 -7.96 -6.46 -14.56
C LYS A 251 -7.55 -5.00 -14.79
N ASP A 252 -8.40 -4.02 -14.49
CA ASP A 252 -8.06 -2.60 -14.60
C ASP A 252 -7.07 -2.18 -13.49
N ALA A 253 -7.19 -2.77 -12.29
CA ALA A 253 -6.19 -2.56 -11.23
C ALA A 253 -4.85 -3.20 -11.62
N ALA A 254 -4.86 -4.43 -12.14
CA ALA A 254 -3.67 -5.11 -12.63
C ALA A 254 -2.92 -4.30 -13.70
N ALA A 255 -3.63 -3.85 -14.75
CA ALA A 255 -3.05 -3.05 -15.83
C ALA A 255 -2.46 -1.72 -15.33
N ARG A 256 -3.07 -1.11 -14.31
CA ARG A 256 -2.53 0.11 -13.71
C ARG A 256 -1.29 -0.15 -12.87
N LEU A 257 -1.26 -1.22 -12.07
CA LEU A 257 -0.04 -1.62 -11.36
C LEU A 257 1.09 -1.98 -12.34
N GLU A 258 0.77 -2.62 -13.47
CA GLU A 258 1.73 -2.93 -14.54
C GLU A 258 2.36 -1.68 -15.14
N LYS A 259 1.56 -0.62 -15.35
CA LYS A 259 2.10 0.68 -15.78
C LYS A 259 3.03 1.30 -14.73
N LEU A 260 2.68 1.22 -13.45
CA LEU A 260 3.55 1.72 -12.36
C LEU A 260 4.83 0.91 -12.26
N ALA A 261 4.75 -0.42 -12.47
CA ALA A 261 5.91 -1.29 -12.53
C ALA A 261 6.86 -0.87 -13.67
N GLY A 262 6.33 -0.63 -14.87
CA GLY A 262 7.13 -0.19 -16.01
C GLY A 262 7.90 1.12 -15.74
N LEU A 263 7.26 2.11 -15.10
CA LEU A 263 7.94 3.36 -14.71
C LEU A 263 9.05 3.12 -13.68
N ALA A 264 8.82 2.26 -12.69
CA ALA A 264 9.81 1.96 -11.66
C ALA A 264 11.00 1.16 -12.22
N GLU A 265 10.73 0.16 -13.07
CA GLU A 265 11.75 -0.65 -13.74
C GLU A 265 12.59 0.18 -14.70
N GLU A 266 11.97 1.08 -15.47
CA GLU A 266 12.66 2.04 -16.33
C GLU A 266 13.57 2.95 -15.51
N ALA A 267 13.08 3.50 -14.40
CA ALA A 267 13.88 4.36 -13.53
C ALA A 267 15.09 3.62 -12.93
N VAL A 268 14.90 2.39 -12.44
CA VAL A 268 15.99 1.52 -11.93
C VAL A 268 17.04 1.28 -13.00
N GLN A 269 16.62 0.94 -14.23
CA GLN A 269 17.55 0.67 -15.33
C GLN A 269 18.34 1.92 -15.72
N LEU A 270 17.68 3.07 -15.81
CA LEU A 270 18.33 4.35 -16.11
C LEU A 270 19.36 4.74 -15.04
N GLU A 271 19.07 4.50 -13.75
CA GLU A 271 20.06 4.71 -12.68
C GLU A 271 21.28 3.80 -12.86
N ALA A 272 21.06 2.51 -13.20
CA ALA A 272 22.13 1.55 -13.43
C ALA A 272 23.01 1.95 -14.63
N ASP A 273 22.43 2.57 -15.66
CA ASP A 273 23.14 3.06 -16.85
C ASP A 273 23.82 4.43 -16.64
N GLY A 274 23.68 5.02 -15.44
CA GLY A 274 24.22 6.34 -15.09
C GLY A 274 23.50 7.49 -15.81
N GLN A 275 22.22 7.26 -16.15
CA GLN A 275 21.30 8.20 -16.80
C GLN A 275 20.46 8.93 -15.76
N ASP A 276 21.15 9.69 -14.91
CA ASP A 276 20.59 10.26 -13.70
C ASP A 276 19.37 11.19 -13.96
N ALA A 277 19.43 12.08 -14.95
CA ALA A 277 18.33 13.00 -15.24
C ALA A 277 17.11 12.24 -15.78
N GLN A 278 17.31 11.23 -16.63
CA GLN A 278 16.19 10.42 -17.14
C GLN A 278 15.59 9.54 -16.05
N ALA A 279 16.40 8.96 -15.17
CA ALA A 279 15.93 8.22 -14.01
C ALA A 279 15.08 9.11 -13.09
N GLN A 280 15.55 10.32 -12.78
CA GLN A 280 14.77 11.30 -12.02
C GLN A 280 13.44 11.63 -12.71
N LYS A 281 13.44 11.80 -14.03
CA LYS A 281 12.20 12.00 -14.81
C LYS A 281 11.23 10.84 -14.63
N ALA A 282 11.68 9.59 -14.76
CA ALA A 282 10.83 8.42 -14.56
C ALA A 282 10.28 8.33 -13.11
N TRP A 283 11.13 8.58 -12.10
CA TRP A 283 10.69 8.66 -10.71
C TRP A 283 9.67 9.78 -10.46
N SER A 284 9.83 10.96 -11.08
CA SER A 284 8.87 12.08 -10.97
C SER A 284 7.50 11.75 -11.56
N GLN A 285 7.46 10.91 -12.61
CA GLN A 285 6.21 10.43 -13.19
C GLN A 285 5.54 9.38 -12.29
N LEU A 286 6.32 8.52 -11.63
CA LEU A 286 5.80 7.51 -10.72
C LEU A 286 5.31 8.13 -9.39
N LEU A 287 6.07 9.08 -8.85
CA LEU A 287 5.87 9.73 -7.57
C LEU A 287 5.65 11.25 -7.71
N PRO A 288 4.58 11.70 -8.39
CA PRO A 288 4.29 13.13 -8.53
C PRO A 288 4.27 13.84 -7.18
N ASP A 289 4.74 15.09 -7.15
CA ASP A 289 4.83 15.97 -5.98
C ASP A 289 5.81 15.51 -4.88
N ALA A 290 6.29 14.25 -4.93
CA ALA A 290 7.30 13.73 -4.02
C ALA A 290 8.70 13.71 -4.65
N VAL A 291 8.79 13.62 -5.98
CA VAL A 291 10.05 13.73 -6.72
C VAL A 291 9.91 14.88 -7.72
N ASP A 292 10.86 15.82 -7.65
CA ASP A 292 10.90 16.94 -8.60
C ASP A 292 11.30 16.45 -9.98
N ARG A 293 10.75 17.09 -11.01
CA ARG A 293 11.19 16.87 -12.38
C ARG A 293 12.61 17.40 -12.54
N PRO A 294 13.47 16.73 -13.32
CA PRO A 294 14.80 17.24 -13.61
C PRO A 294 14.70 18.50 -14.49
N ASP A 295 15.72 19.33 -14.45
CA ASP A 295 15.80 20.50 -15.33
C ASP A 295 16.01 20.08 -16.79
N ASP A 296 15.44 20.85 -17.73
CA ASP A 296 15.55 20.57 -19.16
C ASP A 296 17.01 20.59 -19.66
N GLU A 297 17.88 21.36 -18.99
CA GLU A 297 19.31 21.42 -19.29
C GLU A 297 20.03 20.11 -18.94
N ASP A 298 19.70 19.50 -17.80
CA ASP A 298 20.26 18.21 -17.39
C ASP A 298 19.87 17.10 -18.37
N LEU A 299 18.60 17.09 -18.79
CA LEU A 299 18.11 16.14 -19.80
C LEU A 299 18.85 16.31 -21.14
N LYS A 300 19.09 17.55 -21.58
CA LYS A 300 19.83 17.85 -22.81
C LYS A 300 21.30 17.45 -22.69
N ALA A 301 21.94 17.76 -21.57
CA ALA A 301 23.34 17.42 -21.32
C ALA A 301 23.56 15.90 -21.35
N GLU A 302 22.65 15.15 -20.72
CA GLU A 302 22.71 13.69 -20.72
C GLU A 302 22.47 13.11 -22.12
N TYR A 303 21.50 13.64 -22.87
CA TYR A 303 21.25 13.23 -24.26
C TYR A 303 22.48 13.47 -25.16
N ALA A 304 23.12 14.64 -25.03
CA ALA A 304 24.34 14.95 -25.76
C ALA A 304 25.51 14.00 -25.40
N LYS A 305 25.65 13.64 -24.13
CA LYS A 305 26.64 12.66 -23.65
C LYS A 305 26.39 11.26 -24.24
N GLY A 306 25.12 10.87 -24.41
CA GLY A 306 24.72 9.63 -25.08
C GLY A 306 25.17 9.57 -26.55
N LEU A 307 24.95 10.66 -27.30
CA LEU A 307 25.39 10.79 -28.70
C LEU A 307 26.93 10.78 -28.84
N GLY A 308 27.64 11.39 -27.88
CA GLY A 308 29.11 11.35 -27.84
C GLY A 308 29.67 9.93 -27.63
N LYS A 309 29.03 9.13 -26.78
CA LYS A 309 29.40 7.73 -26.54
C LYS A 309 29.10 6.81 -27.74
N SER A 310 28.01 7.05 -28.48
CA SER A 310 27.71 6.29 -29.71
C SER A 310 28.71 6.60 -30.84
N ASN A 311 29.14 7.86 -30.97
CA ASN A 311 30.20 8.24 -31.93
C ASN A 311 31.59 7.69 -31.55
N GLY A 312 31.84 7.41 -30.27
CA GLY A 312 33.05 6.73 -29.80
C GLY A 312 33.13 5.24 -30.17
N ARG A 313 31.97 4.57 -30.34
CA ARG A 313 31.90 3.17 -30.84
C ARG A 313 32.09 3.05 -32.35
N VAL A 314 32.01 4.15 -33.11
CA VAL A 314 32.23 4.17 -34.57
C VAL A 314 33.69 4.46 -34.95
N ARG A 315 34.61 4.63 -33.97
CA ARG A 315 36.06 4.77 -34.21
C ARG A 315 36.87 3.54 -33.79
N GLN A 316 36.46 2.36 -34.25
CA GLN A 316 37.37 1.24 -34.49
C GLN A 316 36.73 0.29 -35.50
N GLY A 317 36.89 0.61 -36.78
CA GLY A 317 36.32 -0.13 -37.89
C GLY A 317 36.61 0.59 -39.19
N VAL A 318 37.82 0.40 -39.71
CA VAL A 318 38.19 0.81 -41.06
C VAL A 318 37.23 0.12 -42.04
N SER A 319 36.62 0.91 -42.92
CA SER A 319 35.89 0.53 -44.15
C SER A 319 34.81 -0.55 -44.04
N GLY A 320 33.56 -0.11 -44.09
CA GLY A 320 32.44 -0.99 -44.41
C GLY A 320 31.09 -0.33 -44.13
N MET A 321 30.51 0.26 -45.16
CA MET A 321 29.16 0.82 -45.23
C MET A 321 28.12 -0.07 -44.51
N VAL A 322 27.45 0.46 -43.48
CA VAL A 322 26.20 -0.13 -42.98
C VAL A 322 25.17 0.99 -42.81
N VAL A 323 24.27 1.06 -43.79
CA VAL A 323 22.99 1.75 -43.72
C VAL A 323 22.09 0.88 -42.84
N SER A 324 21.73 1.36 -41.66
CA SER A 324 20.68 0.72 -40.85
C SER A 324 19.35 1.36 -41.22
N ASP A 325 18.68 0.79 -42.23
CA ASP A 325 17.28 1.08 -42.50
C ASP A 325 16.38 0.00 -41.90
N ARG A 326 15.20 0.46 -41.52
CA ARG A 326 14.16 -0.24 -40.79
C ARG A 326 13.54 -1.39 -41.60
N LEU A 327 12.90 -2.29 -40.85
CA LEU A 327 11.63 -2.96 -41.17
C LEU A 327 11.43 -3.51 -42.60
N GLY A 328 11.37 -4.83 -42.68
CA GLY A 328 10.44 -5.52 -43.57
C GLY A 328 11.07 -6.14 -44.81
N SER A 329 11.08 -7.47 -44.84
CA SER A 329 10.90 -8.18 -46.11
C SER A 329 10.10 -9.46 -45.89
N ALA A 330 8.90 -9.43 -46.45
CA ALA A 330 8.13 -10.60 -46.80
C ALA A 330 8.73 -11.24 -48.06
N VAL A 331 8.79 -12.58 -48.04
CA VAL A 331 8.54 -13.52 -49.15
C VAL A 331 9.41 -13.41 -50.42
N SER A 332 10.11 -14.51 -50.70
CA SER A 332 10.48 -14.91 -52.06
C SER A 332 9.74 -16.20 -52.42
N SER A 333 9.08 -16.17 -53.58
CA SER A 333 8.39 -17.28 -54.24
C SER A 333 9.30 -17.99 -55.24
N GLY A 334 9.26 -19.33 -55.29
CA GLY A 334 9.75 -20.09 -56.45
C GLY A 334 9.95 -21.60 -56.23
N ARG A 335 8.91 -22.39 -56.58
CA ARG A 335 8.84 -23.74 -57.23
C ARG A 335 10.03 -24.72 -57.11
N SER A 336 9.90 -26.05 -57.14
CA SER A 336 8.84 -27.07 -57.10
C SER A 336 9.56 -28.42 -57.27
N TYR A 337 9.32 -29.43 -56.43
CA TYR A 337 9.44 -30.89 -56.64
C TYR A 337 8.97 -31.46 -55.29
N GLY A 338 7.85 -32.17 -55.13
CA GLY A 338 7.40 -33.35 -55.86
C GLY A 338 7.94 -34.59 -55.15
N GLY A 339 7.12 -35.28 -54.33
CA GLY A 339 7.49 -36.58 -53.76
C GLY A 339 6.84 -36.95 -52.43
N GLU A 340 5.78 -37.75 -52.55
CA GLU A 340 4.97 -38.53 -51.60
C GLU A 340 5.44 -38.84 -50.16
N ARG A 341 4.42 -38.92 -49.28
CA ARG A 341 4.43 -39.53 -47.94
C ARG A 341 4.50 -41.07 -48.02
N PRO A 342 4.88 -41.72 -46.91
CA PRO A 342 4.08 -42.84 -46.42
C PRO A 342 3.58 -42.64 -44.99
N ALA A 343 2.54 -43.42 -44.71
CA ALA A 343 1.65 -43.41 -43.56
C ALA A 343 2.21 -44.10 -42.30
N ASP A 344 1.50 -43.84 -41.20
CA ASP A 344 1.28 -44.66 -40.00
C ASP A 344 2.47 -45.28 -39.26
N ARG A 345 2.64 -44.82 -38.01
CA ARG A 345 2.44 -45.64 -36.81
C ARG A 345 2.21 -44.77 -35.58
#